data_AF-A0A7W0TNK7-F1
#
_entry.id   AF-A0A7W0TNK7-F1
#
_cell.length_a   1.000
_cell.length_b   1.000
_cell.length_c   1.000
_cell.angle_alpha   90.00
_cell.angle_beta   90.00
_cell.angle_gamma   90.00
#
_symmetry.space_group_name_H-M   'P 1'
#
loop_
_entity.id
_entity.type
_entity.pdbx_description
1 polymer ?
#
loop_
_entity_poly.entity_id
_entity_poly.type
_entity_poly.pdbx_seq_one_letter_code
_entity_poly.pdbx_strand_id
1 'polypeptide(L)'
;THSTAGFIDPGFSGHVTLELSNAATLPIKLWPGMKIGQLCFFRLSSPAENPYGSEKYGSRYQGQRGPTQSRSHLGFHRTTI
;
A
#
# COMPACT_ATOMS: atom_id res chain seq x y z
N THR A 1 3.32 -7.51 11.68
CA THR A 1 2.10 -7.03 11.01
C THR A 1 2.47 -5.79 10.22
N HIS A 2 1.86 -5.53 9.04
CA HIS A 2 1.97 -4.20 8.43
C HIS A 2 1.29 -3.22 9.37
N SER A 3 1.97 -2.15 9.79
CA SER A 3 1.55 -1.39 10.98
C SER A 3 0.52 -0.28 10.71
N THR A 4 0.25 0.05 9.44
CA THR A 4 -0.36 1.34 9.07
C THR A 4 -1.40 1.24 7.95
N ALA A 5 -1.16 0.44 6.90
CA ALA A 5 -2.10 0.19 5.81
C ALA A 5 -2.07 -1.30 5.40
N GLY A 6 -3.03 -2.08 5.91
CA GLY A 6 -3.05 -3.54 5.76
C GLY A 6 -3.82 -4.08 4.55
N PHE A 7 -4.60 -3.22 3.85
CA PHE A 7 -5.41 -3.61 2.70
C PHE A 7 -4.80 -3.12 1.39
N ILE A 8 -4.97 -3.93 0.35
CA ILE A 8 -4.77 -3.53 -1.05
C ILE A 8 -6.18 -3.35 -1.62
N ASP A 9 -6.49 -2.12 -2.03
CA ASP A 9 -7.86 -1.74 -2.40
C ASP A 9 -8.34 -2.42 -3.70
N PRO A 10 -9.65 -2.71 -3.82
CA PRO A 10 -10.22 -3.29 -5.04
C PRO A 10 -9.96 -2.39 -6.26
N GLY A 11 -9.44 -2.98 -7.34
CA GLY A 11 -9.04 -2.25 -8.55
C GLY A 11 -7.58 -1.79 -8.57
N PHE A 12 -6.82 -1.97 -7.48
CA PHE A 12 -5.39 -1.69 -7.48
C PHE A 12 -4.65 -2.59 -8.49
N SER A 13 -3.71 -1.99 -9.21
CA SER A 13 -2.76 -2.70 -10.08
C SER A 13 -1.37 -2.08 -9.93
N GLY A 14 -0.37 -2.88 -9.55
CA GLY A 14 1.00 -2.41 -9.35
C GLY A 14 1.81 -3.32 -8.44
N HIS A 15 3.08 -2.97 -8.22
CA HIS A 15 3.92 -3.59 -7.19
C HIS A 15 3.52 -3.06 -5.81
N VAL A 16 3.42 -3.91 -4.81
CA VAL A 16 3.09 -3.49 -3.43
C VAL A 16 4.34 -2.93 -2.76
N THR A 17 4.25 -1.73 -2.18
CA THR A 17 5.31 -1.17 -1.34
C THR A 17 5.28 -1.86 0.03
N LEU A 18 6.40 -2.40 0.48
CA LEU A 18 6.55 -3.00 1.81
C LEU A 18 7.26 -2.03 2.75
N GLU A 19 6.74 -1.89 3.97
CA GLU A 19 7.39 -1.17 5.06
C GLU A 19 8.14 -2.19 5.93
N LEU A 20 9.46 -2.15 5.88
CA LEU A 20 10.30 -3.14 6.57
C LEU A 20 11.01 -2.49 7.76
N SER A 21 10.90 -3.10 8.93
CA SER A 21 11.64 -2.74 10.14
C SER A 21 12.36 -3.95 10.71
N ASN A 22 13.55 -3.72 11.27
CA ASN A 22 14.28 -4.74 12.00
C ASN A 22 14.14 -4.47 13.51
N ALA A 23 13.40 -5.33 14.22
CA ALA A 23 13.23 -5.24 15.66
C ALA A 23 14.26 -6.09 16.45
N ALA A 24 15.19 -6.78 15.76
CA ALA A 24 16.25 -7.55 16.38
C ALA A 24 17.50 -6.69 16.65
N THR A 25 18.41 -7.20 17.48
CA THR A 25 19.70 -6.54 17.82
C THR A 25 20.79 -6.76 16.77
N LEU A 26 20.58 -7.67 15.82
CA LEU A 26 21.54 -8.00 14.76
C LEU A 26 21.00 -7.57 13.38
N PRO A 27 21.87 -7.19 12.43
CA PRO A 27 21.47 -6.93 11.05
C PRO A 27 20.85 -8.16 10.38
N ILE A 28 19.79 -7.95 9.60
CA ILE A 28 19.14 -9.00 8.81
C ILE A 28 19.43 -8.74 7.33
N LYS A 29 20.02 -9.74 6.65
CA LYS A 29 20.27 -9.67 5.20
C LYS A 29 19.01 -10.05 4.43
N LEU A 30 18.54 -9.14 3.57
CA LEU A 30 17.46 -9.38 2.63
C LEU A 30 18.04 -9.69 1.24
N TRP A 31 17.42 -10.64 0.54
CA TRP A 31 17.84 -11.06 -0.79
C TRP A 31 16.73 -10.77 -1.81
N PRO A 32 17.03 -10.13 -2.95
CA PRO A 32 16.07 -10.04 -4.05
C PRO A 32 15.54 -11.43 -4.44
N GLY A 33 14.22 -11.57 -4.54
CA GLY A 33 13.55 -12.84 -4.86
C GLY A 33 13.21 -13.74 -3.67
N MET A 34 13.62 -13.39 -2.44
CA MET A 34 13.18 -14.15 -1.26
C MET A 34 11.68 -13.96 -0.99
N LYS A 35 11.04 -14.98 -0.43
CA LYS A 35 9.67 -14.85 0.10
C LYS A 35 9.70 -13.88 1.29
N ILE A 36 8.94 -12.79 1.21
CA ILE A 36 8.96 -11.69 2.19
C ILE A 36 7.58 -11.42 2.83
N GLY A 37 6.53 -12.03 2.29
CA GLY A 37 5.16 -11.85 2.76
C GLY A 37 4.19 -12.77 2.02
N GLN A 38 2.92 -12.65 2.36
CA GLN A 38 1.83 -13.41 1.76
C GLN A 38 0.61 -12.50 1.55
N LEU A 39 -0.21 -12.79 0.55
CA LEU A 39 -1.46 -12.10 0.29
C LEU A 39 -2.64 -12.96 0.75
N CYS A 40 -3.61 -12.34 1.39
CA CYS A 40 -4.90 -12.94 1.69
C CYS A 40 -5.98 -12.15 0.95
N PHE A 41 -6.92 -12.85 0.30
CA PHE A 41 -7.98 -12.25 -0.49
C PHE A 41 -9.31 -12.39 0.23
N PHE A 42 -10.03 -11.28 0.33
CA PHE A 42 -11.37 -11.22 0.92
C PHE A 42 -12.37 -10.82 -0.16
N ARG A 43 -13.47 -11.57 -0.27
CA ARG A 43 -14.54 -11.24 -1.21
C ARG A 43 -15.36 -10.07 -0.67
N LEU A 44 -15.57 -9.06 -1.50
CA LEU A 44 -16.52 -7.98 -1.22
C LEU A 44 -17.96 -8.48 -1.36
N SER A 45 -18.90 -7.87 -0.64
CA SER A 45 -20.33 -8.16 -0.76
C SER A 45 -20.89 -7.80 -2.13
N SER A 46 -20.32 -6.78 -2.79
CA SER A 46 -20.63 -6.33 -4.14
C SER A 46 -19.36 -5.80 -4.84
N PRO A 47 -19.39 -5.56 -6.16
CA PRO A 47 -18.36 -4.76 -6.82
C PRO A 47 -18.22 -3.38 -6.14
N ALA A 48 -16.98 -2.86 -6.11
CA ALA A 48 -16.73 -1.51 -5.60
C ALA A 48 -17.25 -0.47 -6.61
N GLU A 49 -18.08 0.47 -6.16
CA GLU A 49 -18.64 1.55 -7.00
C GLU A 49 -17.54 2.46 -7.56
N ASN A 50 -16.56 2.81 -6.72
CA ASN A 50 -15.43 3.67 -7.07
C ASN A 50 -14.12 2.94 -6.71
N PRO A 51 -13.64 2.01 -7.58
CA PRO A 51 -12.45 1.23 -7.31
C PRO A 51 -11.19 2.10 -7.26
N TYR A 52 -10.09 1.55 -6.73
CA TYR A 52 -8.79 2.21 -6.73
C TYR A 52 -8.35 2.55 -8.15
N GLY A 53 -7.88 3.78 -8.34
CA GLY A 53 -7.53 4.35 -9.65
C GLY A 53 -8.67 5.13 -10.30
N SER A 54 -9.89 5.07 -9.77
CA SER A 54 -10.97 5.96 -10.23
C SER A 54 -10.68 7.42 -9.86
N GLU A 55 -11.11 8.35 -10.71
CA GLU A 55 -10.91 9.79 -10.52
C GLU A 55 -11.51 10.26 -9.18
N LYS A 56 -12.72 9.78 -8.85
CA LYS A 56 -13.43 10.11 -7.61
C LYS A 56 -12.72 9.63 -6.35
N TYR A 57 -12.00 8.50 -6.39
CA TYR A 57 -11.29 7.96 -5.23
C TYR A 57 -10.00 8.74 -4.90
N GLY A 58 -9.44 9.49 -5.87
CA GLY A 58 -8.21 10.27 -5.64
C GLY A 58 -6.98 9.41 -5.34
N SER A 59 -6.93 8.19 -5.91
CA SER A 59 -5.84 7.23 -5.72
C SER A 59 -4.48 7.81 -6.14
N ARG A 60 -3.44 7.50 -5.36
CA ARG A 60 -2.12 8.13 -5.54
C ARG A 60 -1.07 7.21 -6.14
N TYR A 61 -1.30 5.90 -6.16
CA TYR A 61 -0.24 4.90 -6.43
C TYR A 61 -0.63 3.86 -7.49
N GLN A 62 -1.69 4.12 -8.27
CA GLN A 62 -2.12 3.18 -9.31
C GLN A 62 -1.03 3.02 -10.38
N GLY A 63 -0.74 1.77 -10.74
CA GLY A 63 0.27 1.41 -11.74
C GLY A 63 1.72 1.41 -11.26
N GLN A 64 2.00 1.63 -9.97
CA GLN A 64 3.39 1.74 -9.50
C GLN A 64 4.25 0.50 -9.79
N ARG A 65 5.53 0.70 -10.10
CA ARG A 65 6.51 -0.35 -10.45
C ARG A 65 7.61 -0.55 -9.40
N GLY A 66 7.51 0.12 -8.26
CA GLY A 66 8.47 0.03 -7.16
C GLY A 66 7.98 0.75 -5.92
N PRO A 67 8.86 0.98 -4.93
CA PRO A 67 8.51 1.69 -3.70
C PRO A 67 8.38 3.19 -3.97
N THR A 68 7.28 3.61 -4.61
CA THR A 68 6.99 5.02 -4.87
C THR A 68 7.01 5.80 -3.57
N GLN A 69 7.71 6.93 -3.55
CA GLN A 69 7.74 7.82 -2.39
C GLN A 69 6.34 8.32 -2.00
N SER A 70 6.20 8.68 -0.72
CA SER A 70 4.93 9.18 -0.19
C SER A 70 4.41 10.39 -0.97
N ARG A 71 3.13 10.33 -1.32
CA ARG A 71 2.35 11.42 -1.89
C ARG A 71 1.35 11.98 -0.86
N SER A 72 1.63 11.86 0.44
CA SER A 72 0.75 12.36 1.50
C SER A 72 0.43 13.85 1.36
N HIS A 73 1.38 14.63 0.81
CA HIS A 73 1.25 16.06 0.52
C HIS A 73 0.15 16.39 -0.51
N LEU A 74 -0.19 15.48 -1.43
CA LEU A 74 -1.30 15.68 -2.37
C LEU A 74 -2.62 15.60 -1.60
N GLY A 75 -3.45 16.64 -1.65
CA GLY A 75 -4.70 16.68 -0.86
C GLY A 75 -4.47 16.71 0.65
N PHE A 76 -3.29 17.15 1.11
CA PHE A 76 -3.05 17.42 2.52
C PHE A 76 -3.95 18.58 2.99
N HIS A 77 -4.66 18.37 4.10
CA HIS A 77 -5.55 19.36 4.70
C HIS A 77 -5.21 19.52 6.18
N ARG A 78 -5.09 20.77 6.63
CA ARG A 78 -4.90 21.11 8.05
C ARG A 78 -6.09 21.93 8.52
N THR A 79 -6.88 21.39 9.44
CA THR A 79 -7.96 22.12 10.08
C THR A 79 -7.38 23.16 11.04
N THR A 80 -7.80 24.41 10.92
CA THR A 80 -7.54 25.42 11.95
C THR A 80 -8.55 25.21 13.07
N ILE A 81 -8.05 24.97 14.29
CA ILE A 81 -8.85 24.86 15.52
C ILE A 81 -8.71 26.17 16.28
#